data_AF-A0A3E1B459-F1
#
_entry.id   AF-A0A3E1B459-F1
#
_cell.length_a   1.000
_cell.length_b   1.000
_cell.length_c   1.000
_cell.angle_alpha   90.00
_cell.angle_beta   90.00
_cell.angle_gamma   90.00
#
_symmetry.space_group_name_H-M   'P 1'
#
loop_
_entity.id
_entity.type
_entity.pdbx_description
1 polymer ?
#
loop_
_entity_poly.entity_id
_entity_poly.type
_entity_poly.pdbx_seq_one_letter_code
_entity_poly.pdbx_strand_id
1 'polypeptide(L)'
;MTQHSGITKPALQPDDVHMLKTVLRQWCQEKSCDITSPAAQHVARELVSWFECGIRNEHKLSELMRHMHLELKSSPLLGHAPCVGAGPAMQSNHMVSHNG
;
A
#
# COMPACT_ATOMS: atom_id res chain seq x y z
N MET A 1 -11.33 -10.44 32.23
CA MET A 1 -9.87 -10.50 32.02
C MET A 1 -9.62 -10.40 30.53
N THR A 2 -9.34 -9.21 30.02
CA THR A 2 -8.99 -9.00 28.62
C THR A 2 -7.54 -9.43 28.42
N GLN A 3 -7.35 -10.61 27.82
CA GLN A 3 -6.05 -11.10 27.39
C GLN A 3 -5.56 -10.17 26.26
N HIS A 4 -4.85 -9.09 26.63
CA HIS A 4 -3.95 -8.42 25.69
C HIS A 4 -2.79 -9.38 25.47
N SER A 5 -2.95 -10.30 24.51
CA SER A 5 -1.85 -11.05 23.94
C SER A 5 -0.74 -10.05 23.64
N GLY A 6 0.39 -10.18 24.33
CA GLY A 6 1.60 -9.43 24.03
C GLY A 6 2.00 -9.78 22.61
N ILE A 7 1.49 -9.00 21.64
CA ILE A 7 1.86 -9.12 20.25
C ILE A 7 3.31 -8.61 20.19
N THR A 8 4.26 -9.53 20.32
CA THR A 8 5.63 -9.25 19.94
C THR A 8 5.57 -9.05 18.44
N LYS A 9 5.39 -7.81 17.97
CA LYS A 9 5.51 -7.44 16.56
C LYS A 9 6.85 -8.03 16.11
N PRO A 10 6.89 -9.04 15.23
CA PRO A 10 8.15 -9.64 14.84
C PRO A 10 9.01 -8.54 14.27
N ALA A 11 10.19 -8.35 14.86
CA ALA A 11 11.10 -7.31 14.41
C ALA A 11 11.38 -7.53 12.92
N LEU A 12 11.17 -6.48 12.12
CA LEU A 12 11.58 -6.44 10.72
C LEU A 12 13.03 -6.93 10.64
N GLN A 13 13.25 -8.07 9.99
CA GLN A 13 14.60 -8.58 9.86
C GLN A 13 15.39 -7.65 8.94
N PRO A 14 16.71 -7.55 9.11
CA PRO A 14 17.54 -6.73 8.22
C PRO A 14 17.39 -7.13 6.75
N ASP A 15 17.13 -8.41 6.48
CA ASP A 15 16.85 -8.94 5.14
C ASP A 15 15.53 -8.39 4.56
N ASP A 16 14.45 -8.39 5.36
CA ASP A 16 13.16 -7.81 4.98
C ASP A 16 13.32 -6.30 4.69
N VAL A 17 14.08 -5.57 5.52
CA VAL A 17 14.36 -4.14 5.29
C VAL A 17 15.14 -3.92 3.99
N HIS A 18 16.08 -4.81 3.67
CA HIS A 18 16.84 -4.74 2.42
C HIS A 18 15.95 -4.97 1.19
N MET A 19 15.01 -5.92 1.27
CA MET A 19 13.99 -6.15 0.24
C MET A 19 13.10 -4.91 0.06
N LEU A 20 12.53 -4.37 1.14
CA LEU A 20 11.66 -3.18 1.08
C LEU A 20 12.39 -1.97 0.48
N LYS A 21 13.67 -1.76 0.83
CA LYS A 21 14.51 -0.70 0.23
C LYS A 21 14.77 -0.93 -1.25
N THR A 22 14.93 -2.18 -1.69
CA THR A 22 15.16 -2.53 -3.10
C THR A 22 13.92 -2.22 -3.93
N VAL A 23 12.73 -2.62 -3.46
CA VAL A 23 11.45 -2.27 -4.10
C VAL A 23 11.26 -0.76 -4.18
N LEU A 24 11.49 -0.05 -3.08
CA LEU A 24 11.37 1.40 -3.04
C LEU A 24 12.28 2.08 -4.07
N ARG A 25 13.54 1.64 -4.16
CA ARG A 25 14.51 2.19 -5.12
C ARG A 25 14.08 1.96 -6.57
N GLN A 26 13.54 0.79 -6.90
CA GLN A 26 13.02 0.50 -8.24
C GLN A 26 11.86 1.41 -8.60
N TRP A 27 10.93 1.63 -7.68
CA TRP A 27 9.81 2.54 -7.90
C TRP A 27 10.24 4.00 -8.03
N CYS A 28 11.21 4.45 -7.21
CA CYS A 28 11.81 5.78 -7.35
C CYS A 28 12.42 5.99 -8.74
N GLN A 29 13.13 4.99 -9.26
CA GLN A 29 13.68 5.03 -10.63
C GLN A 29 12.57 5.10 -11.68
N GLU A 30 11.51 4.29 -11.55
CA GLU A 30 10.38 4.29 -12.48
C GLU A 30 9.63 5.63 -12.48
N LYS A 31 9.43 6.23 -11.31
CA LYS A 31 8.76 7.54 -11.16
C LYS A 31 9.68 8.74 -11.33
N SER A 32 10.97 8.51 -11.62
CA SER A 32 11.98 9.57 -11.69
C SER A 32 11.96 10.49 -10.46
N CYS A 33 11.85 9.91 -9.27
CA CYS A 33 11.77 10.60 -7.99
C CYS A 33 12.97 10.25 -7.11
N ASP A 34 13.40 11.21 -6.30
CA ASP A 34 14.49 10.96 -5.34
C ASP A 34 14.02 10.07 -4.18
N ILE A 35 14.91 9.23 -3.66
CA ILE A 35 14.60 8.36 -2.52
C ILE A 35 14.40 9.17 -1.22
N THR A 36 14.95 10.38 -1.16
CA THR A 36 14.73 11.30 -0.04
C THR A 36 13.46 12.14 -0.19
N SER A 37 12.78 12.05 -1.34
CA SER A 37 11.57 12.81 -1.63
C SER A 37 10.43 12.45 -0.66
N PRO A 38 9.55 13.40 -0.30
CA PRO A 38 8.36 13.12 0.51
C PRO A 38 7.50 11.99 -0.05
N ALA A 39 7.46 11.84 -1.38
CA ALA A 39 6.76 10.76 -2.05
C ALA A 39 7.37 9.38 -1.72
N ALA A 40 8.69 9.25 -1.81
CA ALA A 40 9.40 8.01 -1.48
C ALA A 40 9.24 7.65 0.00
N GLN A 41 9.28 8.64 0.90
CA GLN A 41 9.03 8.42 2.33
C GLN A 41 7.60 7.92 2.61
N HIS A 42 6.61 8.42 1.85
CA HIS A 42 5.24 7.95 1.97
C HIS A 42 5.12 6.49 1.54
N VAL A 43 5.64 6.16 0.36
CA VAL A 43 5.68 4.79 -0.16
C VAL A 43 6.42 3.84 0.78
N ALA A 44 7.52 4.28 1.40
CA ALA A 44 8.26 3.48 2.37
C ALA A 44 7.41 3.09 3.59
N ARG A 45 6.52 3.98 4.07
CA ARG A 45 5.60 3.68 5.17
C ARG A 45 4.53 2.67 4.75
N GLU A 46 3.98 2.82 3.55
CA GLU A 46 3.00 1.87 3.01
C GLU A 46 3.61 0.48 2.80
N LEU A 47 4.85 0.41 2.29
CA LEU A 47 5.61 -0.83 2.18
C LEU A 47 5.74 -1.57 3.52
N VAL A 48 6.07 -0.85 4.59
CA VAL A 48 6.13 -1.42 5.94
C VAL A 48 4.74 -1.85 6.41
N SER A 49 3.70 -1.03 6.19
CA SER A 49 2.32 -1.34 6.55
C SER A 49 1.81 -2.63 5.87
N TRP A 50 2.03 -2.77 4.56
CA TRP A 50 1.68 -3.99 3.81
C TRP A 50 2.48 -5.20 4.27
N PHE A 51 3.76 -5.02 4.59
CA PHE A 51 4.59 -6.08 5.13
C PHE A 51 4.07 -6.56 6.51
N GLU A 52 3.74 -5.63 7.39
CA GLU A 52 3.15 -5.90 8.72
C GLU A 52 1.76 -6.54 8.63
N CYS A 53 1.02 -6.23 7.55
CA CYS A 53 -0.25 -6.87 7.22
C CYS A 53 -0.10 -8.31 6.70
N GLY A 54 1.12 -8.74 6.34
CA GLY A 54 1.44 -10.10 5.88
C GLY A 54 1.87 -10.20 4.42
N ILE A 55 2.01 -9.09 3.69
CA ILE A 55 2.43 -9.07 2.28
C ILE A 55 3.96 -9.01 2.22
N ARG A 56 4.60 -10.18 2.11
CA ARG A 56 6.07 -10.32 2.11
C ARG A 56 6.68 -10.63 0.74
N ASN A 57 5.90 -10.50 -0.33
CA ASN A 57 6.37 -10.75 -1.70
C ASN A 57 6.78 -9.44 -2.39
N GLU A 58 8.02 -9.38 -2.85
CA GLU A 58 8.58 -8.25 -3.61
C GLU A 58 7.69 -7.83 -4.78
N HIS A 59 7.30 -8.79 -5.64
CA HIS A 59 6.44 -8.53 -6.80
C HIS A 59 5.09 -7.93 -6.41
N LYS A 60 4.45 -8.46 -5.37
CA LYS A 60 3.15 -7.95 -4.90
C LYS A 60 3.26 -6.51 -4.39
N LEU A 61 4.33 -6.22 -3.65
CA LEU A 61 4.60 -4.86 -3.16
C LEU A 61 4.82 -3.88 -4.32
N SER A 62 5.61 -4.27 -5.32
CA SER A 62 5.81 -3.48 -6.54
C SER A 62 4.52 -3.24 -7.32
N GLU A 63 3.67 -4.27 -7.47
CA GLU A 63 2.37 -4.13 -8.12
C GLU A 63 1.45 -3.17 -7.35
N LEU A 64 1.37 -3.30 -6.01
CA LEU A 64 0.57 -2.42 -5.18
C LEU A 64 1.01 -0.97 -5.34
N MET A 65 2.32 -0.70 -5.33
CA MET A 65 2.86 0.64 -5.50
C MET A 65 2.60 1.24 -6.88
N ARG A 66 2.51 0.40 -7.92
CA ARG A 66 2.19 0.86 -9.28
C ARG A 66 0.72 1.21 -9.44
N HIS A 67 -0.16 0.52 -8.72
CA HIS A 67 -1.59 0.81 -8.66
C HIS A 67 -1.93 1.90 -7.63
N MET A 68 -1.05 2.15 -6.66
CA MET A 68 -1.15 3.26 -5.74
C MET A 68 -0.95 4.56 -6.52
N HIS A 69 -2.05 5.13 -6.98
CA HIS A 69 -2.05 6.49 -7.47
C HIS A 69 -1.74 7.37 -6.26
N LEU A 70 -0.51 7.90 -6.19
CA LEU A 70 -0.17 8.96 -5.24
C LEU A 70 -1.04 10.15 -5.60
N GLU A 71 -2.27 10.16 -5.07
CA GLU A 71 -3.14 11.30 -5.09
C GLU A 71 -2.49 12.33 -4.16
N LEU A 72 -1.53 13.04 -4.72
CA LEU A 72 -0.89 14.22 -4.15
C LEU A 72 -1.88 15.40 -4.20
N LYS A 73 -3.13 15.12 -3.83
CA LYS A 73 -4.23 16.06 -3.72
C LYS A 73 -4.73 15.93 -2.30
N SER A 74 -4.08 16.71 -1.45
CA SER A 74 -4.53 17.17 -0.14
C SER A 74 -5.99 16.81 0.19
N SER A 75 -6.17 15.83 1.06
CA SER A 75 -7.29 15.86 1.99
C SER A 75 -6.87 15.16 3.28
N PRO A 76 -6.94 15.83 4.45
CA PRO A 76 -6.76 15.14 5.72
C PRO A 76 -7.98 14.26 5.90
N LEU A 77 -7.80 13.00 6.29
CA LEU A 77 -8.49 12.37 7.40
C LEU A 77 -8.34 10.84 7.31
N LEU A 78 -7.89 10.32 8.46
CA LEU A 78 -7.94 8.94 8.91
C LEU A 78 -7.08 7.91 8.16
N GLY A 79 -6.03 7.49 8.88
CA GLY A 79 -5.45 6.19 8.69
C GLY A 79 -6.51 5.11 8.88
N HIS A 80 -6.70 4.30 7.85
CA HIS A 80 -7.07 2.90 7.97
C HIS A 80 -6.49 2.24 6.72
N ALA A 81 -5.37 1.54 6.89
CA ALA A 81 -5.01 0.49 5.96
C ALA A 81 -6.11 -0.57 6.02
N PRO A 82 -6.88 -0.83 4.94
CA PRO A 82 -7.73 -1.99 4.91
C PRO A 82 -6.83 -3.17 4.59
N CYS A 83 -6.32 -3.80 5.64
CA CYS A 83 -5.92 -5.19 5.59
C CYS A 83 -7.16 -6.02 5.21
N VAL A 84 -7.23 -6.41 3.94
CA VAL A 84 -8.09 -7.43 3.31
C VAL A 84 -9.41 -7.74 4.02
N GLY A 85 -10.50 -7.24 3.43
CA GLY A 85 -11.84 -7.81 3.56
C GLY A 85 -12.50 -7.83 2.19
N ALA A 86 -12.65 -9.02 1.62
CA ALA A 86 -13.24 -9.26 0.32
C ALA A 86 -14.70 -8.78 0.23
N GLY A 87 -15.06 -8.16 -0.90
CA GLY A 87 -16.44 -8.01 -1.36
C GLY A 87 -16.42 -7.86 -2.88
N PRO A 88 -17.20 -8.67 -3.65
CA PRO A 88 -17.14 -8.64 -5.09
C PRO A 88 -17.84 -7.40 -5.66
N ALA A 89 -17.36 -7.01 -6.83
CA ALA A 89 -17.90 -5.97 -7.68
C ALA A 89 -19.41 -6.10 -7.93
N MET A 90 -20.11 -4.98 -7.97
CA MET A 90 -21.24 -4.78 -8.90
C MET A 90 -21.05 -3.45 -9.59
N GLN A 91 -20.36 -3.54 -10.72
CA GLN A 91 -20.35 -2.53 -11.77
C GLN A 91 -21.63 -2.77 -12.58
N SER A 92 -22.69 -1.99 -12.33
CA SER A 92 -23.86 -1.97 -13.20
C SER A 92 -23.81 -0.71 -14.05
N ASN A 93 -23.06 -0.79 -15.15
CA ASN A 93 -23.36 0.01 -16.31
C ASN A 93 -24.66 -0.54 -16.92
N HIS A 94 -25.75 0.22 -16.88
CA HIS A 94 -26.82 0.05 -17.83
C HIS A 94 -27.15 1.40 -18.46
N MET A 95 -26.74 1.52 -19.72
CA MET A 95 -27.19 2.54 -20.66
C MET A 95 -28.46 1.95 -21.32
N VAL A 96 -29.60 2.65 -21.27
CA VAL A 96 -30.64 2.45 -22.28
C VAL A 96 -31.48 3.71 -22.45
N SER A 97 -31.75 4.01 -23.71
CA SER A 97 -32.47 5.14 -24.27
C SER A 97 -33.99 5.08 -24.05
N HIS A 98 -34.66 6.23 -24.02
CA HIS A 98 -35.72 6.64 -24.99
C HIS A 98 -36.71 7.68 -24.42
N ASN A 99 -36.81 8.77 -25.18
CA ASN A 99 -37.99 9.53 -25.66
C ASN A 99 -39.26 9.70 -24.79
N GLY A 100 -39.70 10.96 -24.72
CA GLY A 100 -41.04 11.43 -24.36
C GLY A 100 -41.09 12.94 -24.49
#